data_AF-A0A077NUT3-F1
#
_entry.id   AF-A0A077NUT3-F1
#
_cell.length_a   1.000
_cell.length_b   1.000
_cell.length_c   1.000
_cell.angle_alpha   90.00
_cell.angle_beta   90.00
_cell.angle_gamma   90.00
#
_symmetry.space_group_name_H-M   'P 1'
#
loop_
_entity.id
_entity.type
_entity.pdbx_description
1 polymer ?
#
loop_
_entity_poly.entity_id
_entity_poly.type
_entity_poly.pdbx_seq_one_letter_code
_entity_poly.pdbx_strand_id
1 'polypeptide(L)'
;MKNKPDYCPEWFDLDNYDICHKFNRIAWWNAIMQRKAMIANDLKKSLSSGMSRDYAISMLKFYSNEASTIIYNNSKKGIDQLRDDSISEIGLFEYIDIHSTLRKNHPEIMNSIDKMFKVIDGYQEKEGVPVDSMGYEYAWHDYDMDEFFPSDLNITGSFYEQDINSPPYIHVDLYKNDDLIINDFTEWLKKKRKQENIGTKTEKISDNDLSKLAENKVLPYIDLYLWKIISGQKITQYQMANLLFPNEYEVNITDRLRLVTKPKAMALLESKIDLIM
;
A
#
# COMPACT_ATOMS: atom_id res chain seq x y z
N MET A 1 -0.21 -8.82 -41.40
CA MET A 1 0.66 -9.48 -42.44
C MET A 1 -0.13 -10.10 -43.63
N LYS A 2 0.26 -9.85 -44.90
CA LYS A 2 -0.51 -10.30 -46.10
C LYS A 2 -0.34 -11.77 -46.55
N ASN A 3 0.55 -12.56 -45.96
CA ASN A 3 0.65 -14.03 -46.15
C ASN A 3 1.30 -14.66 -44.91
N LYS A 4 0.51 -15.22 -43.99
CA LYS A 4 1.04 -15.93 -42.80
C LYS A 4 1.46 -17.35 -43.22
N PRO A 5 2.68 -17.81 -42.88
CA PRO A 5 3.08 -19.21 -43.10
C PRO A 5 2.18 -20.18 -42.33
N ASP A 6 1.99 -21.41 -42.82
CA ASP A 6 1.10 -22.42 -42.21
C ASP A 6 1.45 -22.78 -40.76
N TYR A 7 2.69 -22.51 -40.32
CA TYR A 7 3.15 -22.73 -38.94
C TYR A 7 2.92 -21.53 -38.01
N CYS A 8 2.46 -20.39 -38.54
CA CYS A 8 2.17 -19.20 -37.76
C CYS A 8 0.81 -19.36 -37.06
N PRO A 9 0.72 -19.17 -35.73
CA PRO A 9 -0.56 -19.24 -35.04
C PRO A 9 -1.56 -18.22 -35.62
N GLU A 10 -2.81 -18.62 -35.83
CA GLU A 10 -3.84 -17.77 -36.45
C GLU A 10 -4.00 -16.41 -35.74
N TRP A 11 -3.88 -16.42 -34.41
CA TRP A 11 -4.01 -15.25 -33.56
C TRP A 11 -2.81 -14.30 -33.59
N PHE A 12 -1.63 -14.77 -34.03
CA PHE A 12 -0.43 -13.95 -34.03
C PHE A 12 -0.47 -12.99 -35.23
N ASP A 13 -0.50 -11.69 -34.96
CA ASP A 13 -0.29 -10.67 -35.98
C ASP A 13 0.81 -9.71 -35.56
N LEU A 14 1.68 -9.35 -36.49
CA LEU A 14 2.79 -8.44 -36.23
C LEU A 14 2.27 -7.01 -35.98
N ASP A 15 1.17 -6.65 -36.65
CA ASP A 15 0.58 -5.31 -36.59
C ASP A 15 0.09 -4.97 -35.16
N ASN A 16 -0.23 -5.99 -34.34
CA ASN A 16 -0.58 -5.82 -32.92
C ASN A 16 0.57 -5.22 -32.08
N TYR A 17 1.81 -5.30 -32.58
CA TYR A 17 3.02 -4.82 -31.90
C TYR A 17 3.48 -3.45 -32.40
N ASP A 18 2.81 -2.82 -33.38
CA ASP A 18 3.20 -1.51 -33.90
C ASP A 18 3.25 -0.42 -32.81
N ILE A 19 2.41 -0.58 -31.78
CA ILE A 19 2.40 0.31 -30.62
C ILE A 19 3.71 0.31 -29.84
N CYS A 20 4.49 -0.78 -29.90
CA CYS A 20 5.77 -0.92 -29.21
C CYS A 20 6.80 0.11 -29.68
N HIS A 21 6.70 0.63 -30.90
CA HIS A 21 7.55 1.74 -31.37
C HIS A 21 7.36 3.03 -30.58
N LYS A 22 6.22 3.17 -29.89
CA LYS A 22 5.92 4.33 -29.04
C LYS A 22 6.24 4.08 -27.58
N PHE A 23 6.63 2.86 -27.18
CA PHE A 23 6.89 2.54 -25.79
C PHE A 23 8.08 3.34 -25.25
N ASN A 24 7.87 3.98 -24.09
CA ASN A 24 8.96 4.46 -23.25
C ASN A 24 9.56 3.29 -22.44
N ARG A 25 10.60 3.56 -21.62
CA ARG A 25 11.27 2.56 -20.78
C ARG A 25 10.30 1.81 -19.86
N ILE A 26 9.31 2.53 -19.30
CA ILE A 26 8.30 1.98 -18.39
C ILE A 26 7.36 1.04 -19.15
N ALA A 27 6.85 1.43 -20.31
CA ALA A 27 6.00 0.59 -21.13
C ALA A 27 6.70 -0.71 -21.57
N TRP A 28 7.97 -0.62 -21.96
CA TRP A 28 8.78 -1.80 -22.26
C TRP A 28 8.94 -2.72 -21.06
N TRP A 29 9.25 -2.16 -19.89
CA TRP A 29 9.38 -2.96 -18.68
C TRP A 29 8.07 -3.65 -18.30
N ASN A 30 6.95 -2.93 -18.29
CA ASN A 30 5.62 -3.46 -17.98
C ASN A 30 5.24 -4.62 -18.92
N ALA A 31 5.46 -4.44 -20.23
CA ALA A 31 5.16 -5.48 -21.22
C ALA A 31 5.98 -6.76 -21.00
N ILE A 32 7.23 -6.64 -20.53
CA ILE A 32 8.11 -7.77 -20.21
C ILE A 32 7.68 -8.43 -18.89
N MET A 33 7.36 -7.63 -17.85
CA MET A 33 7.00 -8.17 -16.54
C MET A 33 5.71 -8.98 -16.55
N GLN A 34 4.69 -8.53 -17.28
CA GLN A 34 3.45 -9.30 -17.45
C GLN A 34 3.71 -10.71 -18.01
N ARG A 35 4.62 -10.81 -18.98
CA ARG A 35 5.03 -12.10 -19.54
C ARG A 35 5.90 -12.90 -18.57
N LYS A 36 6.75 -12.24 -17.79
CA LYS A 36 7.52 -12.89 -16.72
C LYS A 36 6.62 -13.44 -15.62
N ALA A 37 5.54 -12.76 -15.25
CA ALA A 37 4.57 -13.26 -14.27
C ALA A 37 3.93 -14.59 -14.72
N MET A 38 3.64 -14.74 -16.01
CA MET A 38 3.21 -16.04 -16.56
C MET A 38 4.26 -17.13 -16.33
N ILE A 39 5.55 -16.82 -16.51
CA ILE A 39 6.67 -17.76 -16.34
C ILE A 39 6.94 -18.04 -14.85
N ALA A 40 6.86 -17.02 -13.99
CA ALA A 40 7.16 -17.09 -12.55
C ALA A 40 6.21 -18.03 -11.79
N ASN A 41 5.03 -18.30 -12.35
CA ASN A 41 4.09 -19.32 -11.85
C ASN A 41 4.44 -20.75 -12.31
N ASP A 42 5.69 -20.99 -12.73
CA ASP A 42 6.16 -22.26 -13.30
C ASP A 42 5.18 -22.78 -14.35
N LEU A 43 4.96 -21.97 -15.40
CA LEU A 43 3.99 -22.25 -16.46
C LEU A 43 4.10 -23.69 -16.97
N LYS A 44 5.34 -24.21 -17.06
CA LYS A 44 5.61 -25.58 -17.50
C LYS A 44 5.02 -26.60 -16.51
N LYS A 45 5.30 -26.44 -15.22
CA LYS A 45 4.72 -27.30 -14.17
C LYS A 45 3.20 -27.16 -14.12
N SER A 46 2.68 -25.94 -14.20
CA SER A 46 1.24 -25.65 -14.20
C SER A 46 0.53 -26.31 -15.38
N LEU A 47 1.07 -26.21 -16.60
CA LEU A 47 0.56 -26.93 -17.78
C LEU A 47 0.63 -28.45 -17.61
N SER A 48 1.69 -28.99 -17.01
CA SER A 48 1.77 -30.42 -16.69
C SER A 48 0.86 -30.86 -15.54
N SER A 49 0.36 -29.93 -14.73
CA SER A 49 -0.50 -30.18 -13.57
C SER A 49 -1.98 -29.86 -13.85
N GLY A 50 -2.34 -29.69 -15.13
CA GLY A 50 -3.74 -29.56 -15.57
C GLY A 50 -4.20 -28.16 -15.96
N MET A 51 -3.33 -27.14 -15.96
CA MET A 51 -3.68 -25.82 -16.52
C MET A 51 -4.04 -25.95 -18.01
N SER A 52 -5.14 -25.32 -18.42
CA SER A 52 -5.56 -25.32 -19.82
C SER A 52 -4.55 -24.60 -20.71
N ARG A 53 -4.18 -25.26 -21.82
CA ARG A 53 -3.34 -24.66 -22.87
C ARG A 53 -4.07 -23.50 -23.55
N ASP A 54 -5.38 -23.64 -23.75
CA ASP A 54 -6.20 -22.61 -24.38
C ASP A 54 -6.25 -21.36 -23.50
N TYR A 55 -6.35 -21.53 -22.18
CA TYR A 55 -6.24 -20.43 -21.23
C TYR A 55 -4.88 -19.69 -21.32
N ALA A 56 -3.77 -20.44 -21.29
CA ALA A 56 -2.44 -19.85 -21.41
C ALA A 56 -2.23 -19.11 -22.75
N ILE A 57 -2.81 -19.64 -23.83
CA ILE A 57 -2.81 -19.02 -25.15
C ILE A 57 -3.68 -17.75 -25.16
N SER A 58 -4.85 -17.77 -24.53
CA SER A 58 -5.73 -16.59 -24.42
C SER A 58 -5.06 -15.44 -23.68
N MET A 59 -4.34 -15.71 -22.59
CA MET A 59 -3.54 -14.68 -21.92
C MET A 59 -2.47 -14.08 -22.86
N LEU A 60 -1.77 -14.92 -23.62
CA LEU A 60 -0.76 -14.46 -24.58
C LEU A 60 -1.39 -13.59 -25.70
N LYS A 61 -2.58 -13.96 -26.17
CA LYS A 61 -3.35 -13.17 -27.15
C LYS A 61 -3.71 -11.79 -26.58
N PHE A 62 -4.26 -11.74 -25.37
CA PHE A 62 -4.59 -10.49 -24.67
C PHE A 62 -3.37 -9.57 -24.58
N TYR A 63 -2.21 -10.09 -24.17
CA TYR A 63 -0.99 -9.31 -24.07
C TYR A 63 -0.39 -8.88 -25.42
N SER A 64 -0.73 -9.57 -26.50
CA SER A 64 -0.31 -9.18 -27.85
C SER A 64 -1.15 -8.04 -28.40
N ASN A 65 -2.46 -8.03 -28.14
CA ASN A 65 -3.42 -7.15 -28.82
C ASN A 65 -3.82 -5.93 -27.97
N GLU A 66 -4.42 -6.16 -26.80
CA GLU A 66 -5.11 -5.12 -26.04
C GLU A 66 -4.21 -4.53 -24.94
N ALA A 67 -3.51 -5.40 -24.21
CA ALA A 67 -2.70 -4.96 -23.07
C ALA A 67 -1.55 -4.03 -23.49
N SER A 68 -0.96 -4.21 -24.67
CA SER A 68 0.13 -3.35 -25.17
C SER A 68 -0.30 -1.89 -25.31
N THR A 69 -1.54 -1.65 -25.72
CA THR A 69 -2.12 -0.31 -25.83
C THR A 69 -2.43 0.28 -24.46
N ILE A 70 -3.01 -0.52 -23.56
CA ILE A 70 -3.28 -0.14 -22.17
C ILE A 70 -1.98 0.24 -21.46
N ILE A 71 -0.93 -0.58 -21.58
CA ILE A 71 0.40 -0.35 -21.02
C ILE A 71 0.98 0.97 -21.51
N TYR A 72 0.93 1.23 -22.81
CA TYR A 72 1.41 2.49 -23.36
C TYR A 72 0.62 3.70 -22.82
N ASN A 73 -0.70 3.62 -22.78
CA ASN A 73 -1.54 4.71 -22.28
C ASN A 73 -1.30 4.97 -20.77
N ASN A 74 -1.15 3.92 -19.97
CA ASN A 74 -0.87 4.04 -18.54
C ASN A 74 0.55 4.57 -18.28
N SER A 75 1.54 4.15 -19.09
CA SER A 75 2.92 4.66 -19.01
C SER A 75 3.05 6.16 -19.30
N LYS A 76 2.03 6.79 -19.91
CA LYS A 76 1.95 8.24 -20.12
C LYS A 76 1.25 8.97 -18.99
N LYS A 77 0.36 8.29 -18.26
CA LYS A 77 -0.36 8.86 -17.10
C LYS A 77 0.50 8.83 -15.83
N GLY A 78 1.33 7.80 -15.68
CA GLY A 78 2.36 7.73 -14.66
C GLY A 78 3.53 8.65 -15.03
N ILE A 79 3.89 9.56 -14.13
CA ILE A 79 5.06 10.42 -14.25
C ILE A 79 6.31 9.52 -14.46
N ASP A 80 7.19 9.90 -15.39
CA ASP A 80 8.42 9.21 -15.89
C ASP A 80 9.45 8.71 -14.82
N GLN A 81 9.13 8.64 -13.53
CA GLN A 81 10.10 8.49 -12.44
C GLN A 81 10.44 7.05 -12.02
N LEU A 82 9.67 6.03 -12.42
CA LEU A 82 9.63 4.78 -11.65
C LEU A 82 10.83 3.83 -11.69
N ARG A 83 11.94 4.12 -12.41
CA ARG A 83 13.05 3.16 -12.52
C ARG A 83 14.48 3.69 -12.52
N ASP A 84 14.70 5.00 -12.48
CA ASP A 84 16.04 5.52 -12.21
C ASP A 84 16.23 5.86 -10.72
N ASP A 85 15.14 6.11 -10.00
CA ASP A 85 15.12 6.36 -8.56
C ASP A 85 15.49 5.09 -7.78
N SER A 86 16.24 5.28 -6.70
CA SER A 86 16.64 4.23 -5.77
C SER A 86 15.51 3.82 -4.82
N ILE A 87 14.43 4.59 -4.78
CA ILE A 87 13.23 4.37 -3.98
C ILE A 87 12.03 4.31 -4.91
N SER A 88 11.30 3.19 -4.88
CA SER A 88 10.04 3.03 -5.60
C SER A 88 8.97 2.46 -4.68
N GLU A 89 7.69 2.65 -5.01
CA GLU A 89 6.60 2.04 -4.24
C GLU A 89 6.29 0.65 -4.78
N ILE A 90 5.94 -0.27 -3.87
CA ILE A 90 5.56 -1.63 -4.22
C ILE A 90 4.19 -1.60 -4.92
N GLY A 91 4.17 -2.11 -6.16
CA GLY A 91 2.96 -2.36 -6.91
C GLY A 91 2.64 -3.85 -7.01
N LEU A 92 1.70 -4.16 -7.90
CA LEU A 92 1.24 -5.52 -8.13
C LEU A 92 2.37 -6.47 -8.55
N PHE A 93 3.32 -6.00 -9.36
CA PHE A 93 4.39 -6.86 -9.87
C PHE A 93 5.40 -7.23 -8.80
N GLU A 94 5.83 -6.27 -7.98
CA GLU A 94 6.72 -6.54 -6.85
C GLU A 94 6.05 -7.52 -5.88
N TYR A 95 4.74 -7.39 -5.65
CA TYR A 95 3.98 -8.37 -4.88
C TYR A 95 3.95 -9.76 -5.51
N ILE A 96 3.70 -9.86 -6.82
CA ILE A 96 3.73 -11.15 -7.55
C ILE A 96 5.11 -11.80 -7.42
N ASP A 97 6.19 -11.02 -7.54
CA ASP A 97 7.56 -11.53 -7.42
C ASP A 97 7.87 -12.01 -6.00
N ILE A 98 7.48 -11.25 -4.96
CA ILE A 98 7.59 -11.66 -3.55
C ILE A 98 6.78 -12.94 -3.32
N HIS A 99 5.52 -12.96 -3.75
CA HIS A 99 4.63 -14.10 -3.60
C HIS A 99 5.17 -15.35 -4.32
N SER A 100 5.61 -15.22 -5.57
CA SER A 100 6.22 -16.32 -6.33
C SER A 100 7.46 -16.87 -5.64
N THR A 101 8.33 -15.98 -5.13
CA THR A 101 9.53 -16.35 -4.39
C THR A 101 9.20 -17.14 -3.13
N LEU A 102 8.25 -16.65 -2.34
CA LEU A 102 7.79 -17.34 -1.14
C LEU A 102 7.14 -18.68 -1.47
N ARG A 103 6.29 -18.76 -2.49
CA ARG A 103 5.66 -20.02 -2.91
C ARG A 103 6.69 -21.07 -3.34
N LYS A 104 7.75 -20.65 -4.03
CA LYS A 104 8.80 -21.54 -4.53
C LYS A 104 9.77 -21.98 -3.45
N ASN A 105 10.22 -21.03 -2.62
CA ASN A 105 11.33 -21.25 -1.69
C ASN A 105 10.86 -21.49 -0.25
N HIS A 106 9.65 -21.05 0.11
CA HIS A 106 9.07 -21.10 1.45
C HIS A 106 7.58 -21.51 1.45
N PRO A 107 7.21 -22.67 0.86
CA PRO A 107 5.81 -23.10 0.78
C PRO A 107 5.13 -23.26 2.15
N GLU A 108 5.89 -23.47 3.23
CA GLU A 108 5.41 -23.51 4.61
C GLU A 108 4.78 -22.19 5.08
N ILE A 109 5.32 -21.05 4.62
CA ILE A 109 4.78 -19.72 4.93
C ILE A 109 3.43 -19.57 4.24
N MET A 110 3.35 -19.91 2.95
CA MET A 110 2.10 -19.84 2.18
C MET A 110 1.01 -20.74 2.77
N ASN A 111 1.36 -21.99 3.11
CA ASN A 111 0.43 -22.90 3.78
C ASN A 111 -0.10 -22.37 5.13
N SER A 112 0.70 -21.57 5.83
CA SER A 112 0.31 -20.96 7.10
C SER A 112 -0.62 -19.76 6.88
N ILE A 113 -0.32 -18.92 5.88
CA ILE A 113 -1.18 -17.81 5.45
C ILE A 113 -2.56 -18.34 5.02
N ASP A 114 -2.59 -19.38 4.18
CA ASP A 114 -3.83 -20.02 3.72
C ASP A 114 -4.69 -20.53 4.88
N LYS A 115 -4.06 -21.09 5.92
CA LYS A 115 -4.76 -21.52 7.14
C LYS A 115 -5.34 -20.34 7.91
N MET A 116 -4.63 -19.21 8.00
CA MET A 116 -5.14 -18.00 8.66
C MET A 116 -6.35 -17.45 7.95
N PHE A 117 -6.32 -17.35 6.61
CA PHE A 117 -7.46 -16.88 5.84
C PHE A 117 -8.68 -17.77 6.04
N LYS A 118 -8.53 -19.10 5.98
CA LYS A 118 -9.64 -20.03 6.27
C LYS A 118 -10.28 -19.83 7.64
N VAL A 119 -9.49 -19.46 8.66
CA VAL A 119 -10.04 -19.16 10.00
C VAL A 119 -10.85 -17.87 9.96
N ILE A 120 -10.34 -16.82 9.33
CA ILE A 120 -11.02 -15.53 9.20
C ILE A 120 -12.35 -15.69 8.46
N ASP A 121 -12.36 -16.40 7.33
CA ASP A 121 -13.55 -16.65 6.52
C ASP A 121 -14.60 -17.43 7.33
N GLY A 122 -14.18 -18.48 8.04
CA GLY A 122 -15.07 -19.26 8.91
C GLY A 122 -15.64 -18.49 10.11
N TYR A 123 -15.02 -17.38 10.52
CA TYR A 123 -15.58 -16.44 11.50
C TYR A 123 -16.63 -15.53 10.85
N GLN A 124 -16.39 -15.04 9.64
CA GLN A 124 -17.32 -14.15 8.92
C GLN A 124 -18.63 -14.87 8.53
N GLU A 125 -18.55 -16.14 8.12
CA GLU A 125 -19.73 -16.98 7.80
C GLU A 125 -20.66 -17.18 9.01
N LYS A 126 -20.14 -17.20 10.24
CA LYS A 126 -20.94 -17.37 11.47
C LYS A 126 -21.71 -16.11 11.88
N GLU A 127 -21.21 -14.93 11.54
CA GLU A 127 -21.81 -13.63 11.90
C GLU A 127 -22.77 -13.08 10.81
N GLY A 128 -23.11 -13.90 9.81
CA GLY A 128 -24.18 -13.59 8.85
C GLY A 128 -23.86 -12.49 7.84
N VAL A 129 -22.59 -12.15 7.66
CA VAL A 129 -22.14 -11.36 6.51
C VAL A 129 -21.95 -12.32 5.34
N PRO A 130 -22.69 -12.20 4.22
CA PRO A 130 -22.57 -13.14 3.12
C PRO A 130 -21.20 -12.99 2.49
N VAL A 131 -20.37 -14.01 2.64
CA VAL A 131 -19.26 -14.29 1.74
C VAL A 131 -19.87 -15.20 0.67
N ASP A 132 -19.83 -14.80 -0.60
CA ASP A 132 -20.14 -15.71 -1.70
C ASP A 132 -18.98 -16.69 -1.86
N SER A 133 -18.90 -17.63 -0.90
CA SER A 133 -17.90 -18.68 -0.79
C SER A 133 -18.05 -19.77 -1.88
N MET A 134 -18.13 -19.38 -3.15
CA MET A 134 -18.32 -20.33 -4.25
C MET A 134 -17.49 -19.94 -5.49
N GLY A 135 -16.23 -20.39 -5.54
CA GLY A 135 -15.46 -20.27 -6.79
C GLY A 135 -14.04 -20.84 -6.84
N TYR A 136 -13.35 -21.12 -5.73
CA TYR A 136 -11.90 -21.37 -5.76
C TYR A 136 -11.41 -22.70 -6.38
N GLU A 137 -12.29 -23.52 -6.97
CA GLU A 137 -11.88 -24.73 -7.70
C GLU A 137 -12.42 -24.86 -9.15
N TYR A 138 -13.10 -23.85 -9.70
CA TYR A 138 -13.57 -23.85 -11.11
C TYR A 138 -13.21 -22.57 -11.90
N ALA A 139 -12.42 -21.65 -11.33
CA ALA A 139 -12.32 -20.26 -11.77
C ALA A 139 -11.49 -19.94 -13.04
N TRP A 140 -11.11 -20.91 -13.87
CA TRP A 140 -10.19 -20.63 -14.99
C TRP A 140 -10.79 -20.81 -16.39
N HIS A 141 -12.09 -21.13 -16.53
CA HIS A 141 -12.65 -21.52 -17.83
C HIS A 141 -13.69 -20.61 -18.48
N ASP A 142 -14.23 -19.59 -17.80
CA ASP A 142 -15.25 -18.70 -18.42
C ASP A 142 -15.15 -17.22 -18.01
N TYR A 143 -14.05 -16.79 -17.39
CA TYR A 143 -13.95 -15.40 -16.92
C TYR A 143 -13.52 -14.44 -18.03
N ASP A 144 -14.30 -13.36 -18.15
CA ASP A 144 -13.92 -12.15 -18.87
C ASP A 144 -12.73 -11.51 -18.15
N MET A 145 -11.68 -11.17 -18.88
CA MET A 145 -10.46 -10.57 -18.30
C MET A 145 -10.77 -9.21 -17.65
N ASP A 146 -11.84 -8.54 -18.09
CA ASP A 146 -12.36 -7.29 -17.54
C ASP A 146 -12.95 -7.46 -16.12
N GLU A 147 -13.28 -8.70 -15.72
CA GLU A 147 -13.79 -9.03 -14.38
C GLU A 147 -12.65 -9.29 -13.38
N PHE A 148 -11.49 -9.77 -13.85
CA PHE A 148 -10.30 -9.99 -13.02
C PHE A 148 -9.49 -8.73 -12.73
N PHE A 149 -9.43 -7.83 -13.71
CA PHE A 149 -8.77 -6.55 -13.58
C PHE A 149 -9.84 -5.49 -13.82
N PRO A 150 -10.57 -5.04 -12.77
CA PRO A 150 -11.59 -4.03 -12.96
C PRO A 150 -10.97 -2.83 -13.67
N SER A 151 -11.70 -2.24 -14.62
CA SER A 151 -11.16 -1.30 -15.60
C SER A 151 -10.46 -0.05 -15.01
N ASP A 152 -10.66 0.21 -13.72
CA ASP A 152 -10.05 1.26 -12.91
C ASP A 152 -8.82 0.81 -12.11
N LEU A 153 -8.54 -0.49 -12.02
CA LEU A 153 -7.37 -1.04 -11.34
C LEU A 153 -6.09 -0.62 -12.08
N ASN A 154 -5.31 0.25 -11.46
CA ASN A 154 -4.00 0.62 -11.97
C ASN A 154 -2.98 -0.48 -11.66
N ILE A 155 -2.95 -1.53 -12.48
CA ILE A 155 -1.99 -2.64 -12.39
C ILE A 155 -0.52 -2.21 -12.48
N THR A 156 -0.28 -0.98 -12.93
CA THR A 156 1.06 -0.36 -13.04
C THR A 156 1.35 0.64 -11.92
N GLY A 157 0.37 0.96 -11.08
CA GLY A 157 0.49 1.87 -9.96
C GLY A 157 0.89 1.16 -8.68
N SER A 158 1.25 1.94 -7.67
CA SER A 158 1.48 1.39 -6.34
C SER A 158 0.16 1.00 -5.67
N PHE A 159 0.22 0.10 -4.69
CA PHE A 159 -0.95 -0.21 -3.85
C PHE A 159 -1.45 0.99 -3.05
N TYR A 160 -0.55 1.94 -2.77
CA TYR A 160 -0.88 3.17 -2.08
C TYR A 160 -1.80 4.07 -2.93
N GLU A 161 -1.52 4.21 -4.22
CA GLU A 161 -2.34 5.01 -5.15
C GLU A 161 -3.74 4.41 -5.39
N GLN A 162 -3.93 3.14 -5.05
CA GLN A 162 -5.18 2.40 -5.25
C GLN A 162 -6.10 2.43 -4.01
N ASP A 163 -5.85 3.35 -3.06
CA ASP A 163 -6.66 3.61 -1.86
C ASP A 163 -6.99 2.35 -1.02
N ILE A 164 -6.01 1.45 -0.90
CA ILE A 164 -6.14 0.21 -0.11
C ILE A 164 -6.15 0.51 1.42
N ASN A 165 -6.29 1.77 1.86
CA ASN A 165 -6.16 2.19 3.26
C ASN A 165 -4.90 1.62 3.93
N SER A 166 -3.79 1.52 3.18
CA SER A 166 -2.53 0.92 3.63
C SER A 166 -1.43 1.98 3.64
N PRO A 167 -0.47 1.93 4.59
CA PRO A 167 0.73 2.75 4.50
C PRO A 167 1.48 2.48 3.18
N PRO A 168 2.29 3.44 2.69
CA PRO A 168 3.08 3.20 1.50
C PRO A 168 4.16 2.15 1.80
N TYR A 169 4.22 1.11 0.97
CA TYR A 169 5.33 0.15 0.97
C TYR A 169 6.34 0.57 -0.09
N ILE A 170 7.63 0.62 0.28
CA ILE A 170 8.70 1.00 -0.63
C ILE A 170 9.67 -0.15 -0.88
N HIS A 171 10.16 -0.22 -2.10
CA HIS A 171 11.33 -0.98 -2.52
C HIS A 171 12.55 -0.04 -2.54
N VAL A 172 13.69 -0.55 -2.05
CA VAL A 172 14.97 0.17 -2.04
C VAL A 172 15.96 -0.61 -2.91
N ASP A 173 16.48 0.02 -3.96
CA ASP A 173 17.51 -0.57 -4.82
C ASP A 173 18.89 -0.43 -4.17
N LEU A 174 19.34 -1.50 -3.52
CA LEU A 174 20.64 -1.55 -2.84
C LEU A 174 21.84 -1.59 -3.79
N TYR A 175 21.64 -1.66 -5.11
CA TYR A 175 22.73 -1.57 -6.09
C TYR A 175 23.08 -0.12 -6.46
N LYS A 176 22.35 0.86 -5.92
CA LYS A 176 22.64 2.30 -6.04
C LYS A 176 23.58 2.76 -4.93
N ASN A 177 24.23 3.90 -5.12
CA ASN A 177 25.09 4.47 -4.09
C ASN A 177 24.26 5.12 -2.96
N ASP A 178 24.84 5.17 -1.75
CA ASP A 178 24.17 5.67 -0.55
C ASP A 178 23.64 7.11 -0.71
N ASP A 179 24.43 8.00 -1.31
CA ASP A 179 24.05 9.40 -1.51
C ASP A 179 22.79 9.52 -2.36
N LEU A 180 22.70 8.73 -3.43
CA LEU A 180 21.52 8.69 -4.30
C LEU A 180 20.31 8.11 -3.56
N ILE A 181 20.48 7.01 -2.82
CA ILE A 181 19.40 6.40 -2.03
C ILE A 181 18.82 7.40 -1.03
N ILE A 182 19.68 8.11 -0.29
CA ILE A 182 19.26 9.08 0.73
C ILE A 182 18.54 10.28 0.09
N ASN A 183 19.05 10.78 -1.04
CA ASN A 183 18.45 11.90 -1.75
C ASN A 183 17.06 11.52 -2.28
N ASP A 184 16.94 10.38 -2.95
CA ASP A 184 15.68 9.90 -3.52
C ASP A 184 14.64 9.65 -2.42
N PHE A 185 15.06 9.06 -1.29
CA PHE A 185 14.18 8.87 -0.14
C PHE A 185 13.69 10.20 0.44
N THR A 186 14.58 11.19 0.52
CA THR A 186 14.24 12.53 1.02
C THR A 186 13.23 13.23 0.12
N GLU A 187 13.38 13.13 -1.20
CA GLU A 187 12.45 13.70 -2.18
C GLU A 187 11.10 12.98 -2.16
N TRP A 188 11.12 11.65 -2.16
CA TRP A 188 9.91 10.82 -2.05
C TRP A 188 9.11 11.14 -0.77
N LEU A 189 9.78 11.22 0.39
CA LEU A 189 9.14 11.54 1.67
C LEU A 189 8.48 12.92 1.67
N LYS A 190 9.14 13.93 1.09
CA LYS A 190 8.58 15.28 0.95
C LYS A 190 7.32 15.28 0.09
N LYS A 191 7.33 14.55 -1.03
CA LYS A 191 6.18 14.41 -1.94
C LYS A 191 4.99 13.76 -1.21
N LYS A 192 5.23 12.66 -0.49
CA LYS A 192 4.18 11.90 0.23
C LYS A 192 3.56 12.71 1.37
N ARG A 193 4.37 13.37 2.20
CA ARG A 193 3.85 14.24 3.27
C ARG A 193 2.99 15.39 2.72
N LYS A 194 3.39 15.97 1.58
CA LYS A 194 2.60 17.01 0.91
C LYS A 194 1.25 16.48 0.41
N GLN A 195 1.20 15.28 -0.18
CA GLN A 195 -0.05 14.65 -0.64
C GLN A 195 -1.05 14.45 0.50
N GLU A 196 -0.57 13.99 1.66
CA GLU A 196 -1.41 13.74 2.84
C GLU A 196 -1.76 14.99 3.67
N ASN A 197 -1.36 16.17 3.22
CA ASN A 197 -1.40 17.42 3.99
C ASN A 197 -0.77 17.28 5.39
N ILE A 198 0.25 16.42 5.51
CA ILE A 198 1.02 16.25 6.73
C ILE A 198 2.09 17.34 6.77
N GLY A 199 1.94 18.29 7.70
CA GLY A 199 2.92 19.35 7.91
C GLY A 199 4.31 18.80 8.29
N THR A 200 5.36 19.56 8.03
CA THR A 200 6.76 19.21 8.33
C THR A 200 7.12 19.24 9.82
N LYS A 201 6.18 18.96 10.73
CA LYS A 201 6.51 18.84 12.16
C LYS A 201 7.45 17.66 12.33
N THR A 202 8.72 17.98 12.56
CA THR A 202 9.86 17.08 12.44
C THR A 202 10.65 16.98 13.73
N GLU A 203 10.27 17.75 14.75
CA GLU A 203 10.97 17.70 16.02
C GLU A 203 10.34 16.63 16.89
N LYS A 204 11.00 15.48 16.91
CA LYS A 204 10.91 14.54 18.02
C LYS A 204 11.05 15.32 19.33
N ILE A 205 10.10 15.13 20.24
CA ILE A 205 10.13 15.73 21.57
C ILE A 205 11.41 15.25 22.27
N SER A 206 12.25 16.19 22.71
CA SER A 206 13.48 15.85 23.43
C SER A 206 13.18 15.23 24.79
N ASP A 207 14.14 14.53 25.41
CA ASP A 207 13.99 14.01 26.79
C ASP A 207 13.65 15.12 27.80
N ASN A 208 14.16 16.33 27.56
CA ASN A 208 13.81 17.50 28.35
C ASN A 208 12.34 17.90 28.16
N ASP A 209 11.83 17.81 26.94
CA ASP A 209 10.43 18.10 26.65
C ASP A 209 9.50 17.02 27.19
N LEU A 210 9.91 15.74 27.16
CA LEU A 210 9.22 14.64 27.85
C LEU A 210 9.12 14.90 29.36
N SER A 211 10.21 15.34 29.98
CA SER A 211 10.21 15.73 31.40
C SER A 211 9.23 16.86 31.68
N LYS A 212 9.17 17.87 30.80
CA LYS A 212 8.17 18.95 30.88
C LYS A 212 6.73 18.45 30.68
N LEU A 213 6.48 17.37 29.93
CA LEU A 213 5.12 16.79 29.84
C LEU A 213 4.67 16.26 31.20
N ALA A 214 5.57 15.58 31.92
CA ALA A 214 5.32 15.06 33.27
C ALA A 214 5.12 16.21 34.28
N GLU A 215 5.99 17.22 34.26
CA GLU A 215 5.89 18.40 35.13
C GLU A 215 4.57 19.16 34.92
N ASN A 216 4.10 19.26 33.68
CA ASN A 216 2.87 19.95 33.33
C ASN A 216 1.62 19.05 33.38
N LYS A 217 1.74 17.84 33.94
CA LYS A 217 0.62 16.91 34.16
C LYS A 217 -0.18 16.62 32.88
N VAL A 218 0.53 16.49 31.76
CA VAL A 218 -0.09 16.29 30.44
C VAL A 218 -0.87 14.96 30.36
N LEU A 219 -0.26 13.84 30.78
CA LEU A 219 -0.92 12.53 30.82
C LEU A 219 -2.16 12.52 31.73
N PRO A 220 -2.09 12.96 33.00
CA PRO A 220 -3.27 13.07 33.86
C PRO A 220 -4.39 13.95 33.27
N TYR A 221 -4.03 15.01 32.54
CA TYR A 221 -5.02 15.82 31.83
C TYR A 221 -5.69 15.04 30.68
N ILE A 222 -4.92 14.28 29.88
CA ILE A 222 -5.46 13.41 28.82
C ILE A 222 -6.45 12.41 29.43
N ASP A 223 -6.09 11.75 30.52
CA ASP A 223 -6.97 10.78 31.20
C ASP A 223 -8.28 11.43 31.66
N LEU A 224 -8.21 12.60 32.29
CA LEU A 224 -9.40 13.35 32.72
C LEU A 224 -10.24 13.84 31.55
N TYR A 225 -9.61 14.22 30.44
CA TYR A 225 -10.29 14.64 29.21
C TYR A 225 -11.03 13.46 28.56
N LEU A 226 -10.39 12.30 28.44
CA LEU A 226 -11.02 11.09 27.92
C LEU A 226 -12.14 10.60 28.84
N TRP A 227 -11.92 10.59 30.16
CA TRP A 227 -12.96 10.26 31.13
C TRP A 227 -14.17 11.20 31.03
N LYS A 228 -13.94 12.51 30.84
CA LYS A 228 -15.02 13.48 30.60
C LYS A 228 -15.85 13.13 29.36
N ILE A 229 -15.20 12.73 28.26
CA ILE A 229 -15.87 12.30 27.02
C ILE A 229 -16.68 11.03 27.28
N ILE A 230 -16.05 10.01 27.86
CA ILE A 230 -16.64 8.69 28.08
C ILE A 230 -17.83 8.75 29.05
N SER A 231 -17.68 9.48 30.15
CA SER A 231 -18.70 9.57 31.22
C SER A 231 -19.80 10.58 30.93
N GLY A 232 -19.61 11.48 29.95
CA GLY A 232 -20.51 12.60 29.68
C GLY A 232 -20.58 13.66 30.79
N GLN A 233 -19.73 13.57 31.83
CA GLN A 233 -19.77 14.51 32.95
C GLN A 233 -19.25 15.90 32.58
N LYS A 234 -19.83 16.93 33.19
CA LYS A 234 -19.38 18.33 33.04
C LYS A 234 -18.39 18.68 34.15
N ILE A 235 -17.10 18.56 33.85
CA ILE A 235 -16.03 19.12 34.69
C ILE A 235 -15.65 20.53 34.20
N THR A 236 -15.65 21.49 35.12
CA THR A 236 -15.23 22.87 34.85
C THR A 236 -13.70 22.97 34.74
N GLN A 237 -13.22 24.02 34.07
CA GLN A 237 -11.78 24.27 33.94
C GLN A 237 -11.09 24.42 35.30
N TYR A 238 -11.73 25.06 36.27
CA TYR A 238 -11.18 25.20 37.63
C TYR A 238 -11.07 23.84 38.33
N GLN A 239 -12.11 23.00 38.29
CA GLN A 239 -12.07 21.67 38.88
C GLN A 239 -10.97 20.81 38.26
N MET A 240 -10.84 20.83 36.94
CA MET A 240 -9.79 20.10 36.23
C MET A 240 -8.40 20.62 36.58
N ALA A 241 -8.21 21.94 36.72
CA ALA A 241 -6.94 22.52 37.15
C ALA A 241 -6.60 22.14 38.59
N ASN A 242 -7.58 22.18 39.49
CA ASN A 242 -7.41 21.84 40.90
C ASN A 242 -7.07 20.36 41.12
N LEU A 243 -7.61 19.44 40.30
CA LEU A 243 -7.23 18.03 40.33
C LEU A 243 -5.77 17.80 39.90
N LEU A 244 -5.27 18.60 38.97
CA LEU A 244 -3.92 18.47 38.42
C LEU A 244 -2.85 19.15 39.29
N PHE A 245 -3.21 20.29 39.90
CA PHE A 245 -2.29 21.14 40.66
C PHE A 245 -2.86 21.51 42.05
N PRO A 246 -3.19 20.53 42.91
CA PRO A 246 -3.92 20.78 44.17
C PRO A 246 -3.13 21.59 45.22
N ASN A 247 -1.80 21.58 45.11
CA ASN A 247 -0.89 22.18 46.09
C ASN A 247 -0.17 23.44 45.56
N GLU A 248 -0.63 23.99 44.44
CA GLU A 248 -0.04 25.20 43.84
C GLU A 248 -0.93 26.41 44.13
N TYR A 249 -0.46 27.29 45.00
CA TYR A 249 -1.22 28.46 45.47
C TYR A 249 -0.68 29.79 44.93
N GLU A 250 0.59 29.82 44.50
CA GLU A 250 1.27 31.03 44.02
C GLU A 250 1.07 31.28 42.52
N VAL A 251 0.51 30.30 41.80
CA VAL A 251 0.30 30.35 40.35
C VAL A 251 -1.19 30.20 40.05
N ASN A 252 -1.69 30.94 39.06
CA ASN A 252 -3.05 30.73 38.57
C ASN A 252 -3.14 29.39 37.83
N ILE A 253 -3.57 28.35 38.55
CA ILE A 253 -3.70 26.98 38.04
C ILE A 253 -4.62 26.88 36.81
N THR A 254 -5.61 27.77 36.69
CA THR A 254 -6.54 27.76 35.54
C THR A 254 -5.89 28.30 34.27
N ASP A 255 -5.01 29.30 34.40
CA ASP A 255 -4.20 29.80 33.30
C ASP A 255 -3.12 28.81 32.91
N ARG A 256 -2.46 28.16 33.88
CA ARG A 256 -1.50 27.08 33.60
C ARG A 256 -2.14 25.96 32.80
N LEU A 257 -3.33 25.52 33.21
CA LEU A 257 -4.11 24.51 32.48
C LEU A 257 -4.39 24.96 31.04
N ARG A 258 -4.87 26.19 30.85
CA ARG A 258 -5.31 26.73 29.55
C ARG A 258 -4.15 26.98 28.58
N LEU A 259 -3.06 27.56 29.08
CA LEU A 259 -1.95 28.05 28.28
C LEU A 259 -0.86 27.01 28.08
N VAL A 260 -0.75 26.01 28.97
CA VAL A 260 0.36 25.06 28.95
C VAL A 260 -0.12 23.61 28.87
N THR A 261 -0.84 23.12 29.88
CA THR A 261 -1.18 21.69 29.97
C THR A 261 -2.10 21.22 28.86
N LYS A 262 -3.21 21.93 28.63
CA LYS A 262 -4.18 21.58 27.58
C LYS A 262 -3.57 21.66 26.17
N PRO A 263 -2.89 22.75 25.77
CA PRO A 263 -2.27 22.82 24.44
C PRO A 263 -1.26 21.68 24.18
N LYS A 264 -0.43 21.34 25.17
CA LYS A 264 0.52 20.21 25.05
C LYS A 264 -0.19 18.86 24.90
N ALA A 265 -1.26 18.62 25.67
CA ALA A 265 -2.04 17.39 25.57
C ALA A 265 -2.75 17.25 24.22
N MET A 266 -3.42 18.31 23.76
CA MET A 266 -4.14 18.29 22.48
C MET A 266 -3.16 18.15 21.31
N ALA A 267 -1.99 18.78 21.38
CA ALA A 267 -0.94 18.61 20.39
C ALA A 267 -0.48 17.15 20.23
N LEU A 268 -0.49 16.34 21.30
CA LEU A 268 -0.17 14.91 21.23
C LEU A 268 -1.34 14.11 20.65
N LEU A 269 -2.57 14.37 21.09
CA LEU A 269 -3.77 13.64 20.66
C LEU A 269 -4.16 13.89 19.20
N GLU A 270 -3.93 15.11 18.71
CA GLU A 270 -4.32 15.55 17.37
C GLU A 270 -3.19 15.40 16.35
N SER A 271 -1.98 15.00 16.78
CA SER A 271 -0.85 14.84 15.88
C SER A 271 -1.02 13.61 14.99
N LYS A 272 -0.93 13.81 13.67
CA LYS A 272 -0.80 12.73 12.69
C LYS A 272 0.60 12.10 12.64
N ILE A 273 1.57 12.72 13.31
CA ILE A 273 2.96 12.27 13.39
C ILE A 273 3.22 11.82 14.82
N ASP A 274 3.88 10.68 14.99
CA ASP A 274 4.39 10.30 16.30
C ASP A 274 5.49 11.29 16.74
N LEU A 275 5.25 11.99 17.85
CA LEU A 275 6.18 12.98 18.39
C LEU A 275 7.12 12.41 19.44
N ILE A 276 6.90 11.16 19.87
CA ILE A 276 7.63 10.49 20.95
C ILE A 276 8.74 9.61 20.39
N MET A 277 8.47 8.87 19.31
CA MET A 277 9.45 7.98 18.66
C MET A 277 10.33 8.71 17.65
#